data_AF-A0A6M0FU16-F1
#
_entry.id   AF-A0A6M0FU16-F1
#
_cell.length_a   1.000
_cell.length_b   1.000
_cell.length_c   1.000
_cell.angle_alpha   90.00
_cell.angle_beta   90.00
_cell.angle_gamma   90.00
#
_symmetry.space_group_name_H-M   'P 1'
#
loop_
_entity.id
_entity.type
_entity.pdbx_description
1 polymer ?
#
loop_
_entity_poly.entity_id
_entity_poly.type
_entity_poly.pdbx_seq_one_letter_code
_entity_poly.pdbx_strand_id
1 'polypeptide(L)'
;MLKQLLTGTTVLALLLGSSLPGLTQSQENVVTSQLKQASEGDISPEELQKFANAFKLILQLEQESRQAVSRIVESSGFSQKRFGEILQAWQNPEAQPNLELTQEESEKFNNVINEIKQNRQETLANMQQAVVAEGLEVERYDQILAVVKDNQDLQEQFKEMIGN
;
A
#
# COMPACT_ATOMS: atom_id res chain seq x y z
N MET A 1 6.05 -61.69 -12.85
CA MET A 1 4.60 -61.88 -13.11
C MET A 1 4.16 -60.66 -13.90
N LEU A 2 4.22 -60.65 -15.25
CA LEU A 2 3.17 -61.13 -16.19
C LEU A 2 1.77 -60.69 -15.72
N LYS A 3 0.88 -60.05 -16.48
CA LYS A 3 0.75 -59.72 -17.92
C LYS A 3 -0.72 -59.18 -18.04
N GLN A 4 -1.08 -58.06 -18.67
CA GLN A 4 -1.62 -57.91 -20.05
C GLN A 4 -2.53 -56.67 -20.02
N LEU A 5 -2.30 -55.67 -20.90
CA LEU A 5 -3.06 -55.37 -22.15
C LEU A 5 -4.52 -54.94 -21.87
N LEU A 6 -5.07 -53.89 -22.49
CA LEU A 6 -5.36 -53.88 -23.93
C LEU A 6 -5.92 -52.50 -24.36
N THR A 7 -5.15 -51.83 -25.22
CA THR A 7 -5.48 -51.01 -26.42
C THR A 7 -6.73 -50.13 -26.53
N GLY A 8 -6.47 -48.91 -27.05
CA GLY A 8 -7.22 -48.28 -28.16
C GLY A 8 -6.98 -46.77 -28.21
N THR A 9 -6.55 -46.09 -29.28
CA THR A 9 -6.12 -46.48 -30.63
C THR A 9 -5.32 -45.30 -31.21
N THR A 10 -4.35 -45.62 -32.06
CA THR A 10 -3.27 -44.81 -32.65
C THR A 10 -3.70 -43.90 -33.81
N VAL A 11 -3.09 -42.72 -33.96
CA VAL A 11 -2.49 -42.15 -35.21
C VAL A 11 -1.38 -41.20 -34.75
N LEU A 12 -0.07 -41.50 -34.77
CA LEU A 12 0.87 -41.76 -35.88
C LEU A 12 1.08 -40.59 -36.85
N ALA A 13 2.10 -39.76 -36.59
CA ALA A 13 3.05 -39.32 -37.63
C ALA A 13 4.34 -38.76 -36.98
N LEU A 14 5.38 -39.60 -36.99
CA LEU A 14 6.79 -39.23 -36.86
C LEU A 14 7.21 -38.35 -38.05
N LEU A 15 7.91 -37.25 -37.79
CA LEU A 15 9.05 -36.82 -38.60
C LEU A 15 10.12 -36.21 -37.68
N LEU A 16 11.14 -37.01 -37.40
CA LEU A 16 12.43 -36.57 -36.89
C LEU A 16 13.18 -35.86 -38.03
N GLY A 17 13.59 -34.62 -37.80
CA GLY A 17 14.50 -33.86 -38.66
C GLY A 17 15.40 -33.00 -37.81
N SER A 18 16.59 -33.50 -37.51
CA SER A 18 17.65 -32.88 -36.74
C SER A 18 18.34 -31.73 -37.51
N SER A 19 18.40 -30.52 -36.93
CA SER A 19 19.63 -29.74 -36.63
C SER A 19 19.41 -28.21 -36.56
N LEU A 20 20.03 -27.60 -35.54
CA LEU A 20 20.35 -26.17 -35.28
C LEU A 20 19.51 -25.38 -34.24
N PRO A 21 20.15 -24.45 -33.48
CA PRO A 21 19.66 -23.94 -32.20
C PRO A 21 18.87 -22.62 -32.34
N GLY A 22 17.93 -22.40 -31.43
CA GLY A 22 17.47 -21.05 -31.10
C GLY A 22 15.97 -20.82 -31.13
N LEU A 23 15.53 -20.17 -30.06
CA LEU A 23 14.32 -19.39 -29.84
C LEU A 23 13.11 -20.13 -29.22
N THR A 24 12.73 -19.84 -27.96
CA THR A 24 11.83 -18.74 -27.49
C THR A 24 10.43 -18.87 -28.15
N GLN A 25 9.27 -18.86 -27.49
CA GLN A 25 8.63 -18.05 -26.44
C GLN A 25 7.40 -18.86 -25.97
N SER A 26 6.88 -18.71 -24.75
CA SER A 26 6.00 -17.58 -24.41
C SER A 26 5.90 -17.35 -22.91
N GLN A 27 6.31 -16.15 -22.50
CA GLN A 27 5.99 -15.50 -21.23
C GLN A 27 4.50 -15.15 -21.21
N GLU A 28 3.85 -15.50 -20.10
CA GLU A 28 2.52 -15.02 -19.77
C GLU A 28 2.65 -13.62 -19.13
N ASN A 29 1.83 -12.70 -19.64
CA ASN A 29 1.70 -11.32 -19.20
C ASN A 29 1.47 -11.22 -17.69
N VAL A 30 2.30 -10.42 -17.01
CA VAL A 30 1.87 -9.71 -15.80
C VAL A 30 2.04 -8.22 -16.08
N VAL A 31 0.90 -7.55 -16.08
CA VAL A 31 0.74 -6.10 -16.18
C VAL A 31 1.50 -5.45 -15.01
N THR A 32 2.68 -4.91 -15.27
CA THR A 32 3.27 -3.89 -14.41
C THR A 32 3.02 -2.55 -15.08
N SER A 33 2.06 -1.81 -14.53
CA SER A 33 1.75 -0.44 -14.92
C SER A 33 3.02 0.38 -15.01
N GLN A 34 3.30 0.90 -16.20
CA GLN A 34 4.27 1.96 -16.42
C GLN A 34 3.73 3.21 -15.73
N LEU A 35 3.97 3.35 -14.43
CA LEU A 35 4.19 4.67 -13.85
C LEU A 35 5.36 5.24 -14.64
N LYS A 36 5.14 6.34 -15.36
CA LYS A 36 6.24 7.11 -15.94
C LYS A 36 7.20 7.43 -14.80
N GLN A 37 8.29 6.69 -14.76
CA GLN A 37 9.33 6.89 -13.77
C GLN A 37 9.95 8.24 -14.10
N ALA A 38 9.61 9.27 -13.32
CA ALA A 38 10.29 10.54 -13.40
C ALA A 38 11.79 10.25 -13.17
N SER A 39 12.63 10.66 -14.11
CA SER A 39 14.07 10.56 -13.91
C SER A 39 14.53 11.67 -12.96
N GLU A 40 15.63 11.46 -12.25
CA GLU A 40 16.18 12.44 -11.30
C GLU A 40 16.39 13.82 -11.94
N GLY A 41 16.75 13.87 -13.23
CA GLY A 41 16.94 15.12 -13.99
C GLY A 41 15.65 15.83 -14.40
N ASP A 42 14.49 15.26 -14.09
CA ASP A 42 13.18 15.76 -14.51
C ASP A 42 12.43 16.47 -13.37
N ILE A 43 13.03 16.62 -12.19
CA ILE A 43 12.44 17.30 -11.03
C ILE A 43 13.07 18.67 -10.87
N SER A 44 12.29 19.74 -11.05
CA SER A 44 12.79 21.10 -10.85
C SER A 44 12.87 21.48 -9.37
N PRO A 45 13.68 22.49 -8.99
CA PRO A 45 13.68 23.03 -7.62
C PRO A 45 12.31 23.53 -7.17
N GLU A 46 11.51 24.06 -8.09
CA GLU A 46 10.15 24.55 -7.81
C GLU A 46 9.18 23.40 -7.54
N GLU A 47 9.28 22.31 -8.30
CA GLU A 47 8.51 21.08 -8.05
C GLU A 47 8.91 20.45 -6.71
N LEU A 48 10.21 20.41 -6.40
CA LEU A 48 10.71 19.89 -5.13
C LEU A 48 10.22 20.75 -3.94
N GLN A 49 10.13 22.07 -4.10
CA GLN A 49 9.59 22.97 -3.08
C GLN A 49 8.09 22.74 -2.85
N LYS A 50 7.29 22.60 -3.92
CA LYS A 50 5.86 22.27 -3.80
C LYS A 50 5.67 20.91 -3.12
N PHE A 51 6.49 19.93 -3.50
CA PHE A 51 6.50 18.61 -2.86
C PHE A 51 6.81 18.73 -1.37
N ALA A 52 7.83 19.52 -0.98
CA ALA A 52 8.18 19.76 0.41
C ALA A 52 7.03 20.39 1.22
N ASN A 53 6.34 21.39 0.67
CA ASN A 53 5.19 22.01 1.33
C ASN A 53 4.05 21.02 1.52
N ALA A 54 3.67 20.29 0.46
CA ALA A 54 2.62 19.29 0.51
C ALA A 54 2.95 18.19 1.53
N PHE A 55 4.22 17.75 1.58
CA PHE A 55 4.69 16.76 2.53
C PHE A 55 4.55 17.25 3.98
N LYS A 56 4.88 18.51 4.30
CA LYS A 56 4.68 19.08 5.65
C LYS A 56 3.21 19.04 6.05
N LEU A 57 2.30 19.45 5.16
CA LEU A 57 0.86 19.43 5.41
C LEU A 57 0.34 18.00 5.62
N ILE A 58 0.81 17.05 4.81
CA ILE A 58 0.48 15.63 4.96
C ILE A 58 0.91 15.10 6.33
N LEU A 59 2.14 15.39 6.77
CA LEU A 59 2.62 14.96 8.10
C LEU A 59 1.75 15.51 9.24
N GLN A 60 1.30 16.76 9.13
CA GLN A 60 0.39 17.35 10.09
C GLN A 60 -0.97 16.63 10.09
N LEU A 61 -1.58 16.41 8.93
CA LEU A 61 -2.85 15.70 8.79
C LEU A 61 -2.77 14.28 9.36
N GLU A 62 -1.68 13.57 9.11
CA GLU A 62 -1.47 12.24 9.70
C GLU A 62 -1.36 12.29 11.23
N GLN A 63 -0.69 13.31 11.78
CA GLN A 63 -0.60 13.48 13.24
C GLN A 63 -1.97 13.78 13.85
N GLU A 64 -2.74 14.69 13.25
CA GLU A 64 -4.09 15.04 13.68
C GLU A 64 -5.01 13.82 13.62
N SER A 65 -4.91 13.02 12.55
CA SER A 65 -5.65 11.78 12.38
C SER A 65 -5.32 10.76 13.47
N ARG A 66 -4.03 10.59 13.83
CA ARG A 66 -3.63 9.72 14.95
C ARG A 66 -4.23 10.19 16.29
N GLN A 67 -4.25 11.50 16.54
CA GLN A 67 -4.88 12.05 17.74
C GLN A 67 -6.39 11.86 17.73
N ALA A 68 -7.05 12.02 16.58
CA ALA A 68 -8.48 11.77 16.42
C ALA A 68 -8.83 10.31 16.72
N VAL A 69 -8.05 9.35 16.22
CA VAL A 69 -8.24 7.93 16.55
C VAL A 69 -8.11 7.68 18.06
N SER A 70 -7.13 8.28 18.75
CA SER A 70 -7.01 8.18 20.20
C SER A 70 -8.29 8.65 20.91
N ARG A 71 -8.81 9.81 20.49
CA ARG A 71 -10.05 10.39 21.04
C ARG A 71 -11.28 9.53 20.78
N ILE A 72 -11.41 8.95 19.58
CA ILE A 72 -12.51 8.04 19.23
C ILE A 72 -12.49 6.80 20.15
N VAL A 73 -11.31 6.23 20.41
CA VAL A 73 -11.18 5.08 21.33
C VAL A 73 -11.54 5.50 22.76
N GLU A 74 -11.03 6.62 23.24
CA GLU A 74 -11.33 7.12 24.60
C GLU A 74 -12.81 7.45 24.81
N SER A 75 -13.46 8.11 23.83
CA SER A 75 -14.88 8.50 23.91
C SER A 75 -15.82 7.30 23.89
N SER A 76 -15.40 6.18 23.31
CA SER A 76 -16.18 4.94 23.29
C SER A 76 -16.24 4.21 24.63
N GLY A 77 -15.43 4.65 25.60
CA GLY A 77 -15.31 4.03 26.92
C GLY A 77 -14.34 2.84 26.97
N PHE A 78 -13.67 2.50 25.85
CA PHE A 78 -12.55 1.57 25.89
C PHE A 78 -11.31 2.23 26.51
N SER A 79 -10.56 1.45 27.29
CA SER A 79 -9.14 1.78 27.51
C SER A 79 -8.34 1.46 26.23
N GLN A 80 -7.28 2.22 25.99
CA GLN A 80 -6.36 1.96 24.86
C GLN A 80 -5.87 0.51 24.84
N LYS A 81 -5.54 -0.04 26.01
CA LYS A 81 -5.10 -1.45 26.16
C LYS A 81 -6.19 -2.43 25.73
N ARG A 82 -7.42 -2.28 26.25
CA ARG A 82 -8.52 -3.19 25.93
C ARG A 82 -8.91 -3.13 24.45
N PHE A 83 -8.98 -1.92 23.88
CA PHE A 83 -9.21 -1.77 22.45
C PHE A 83 -8.11 -2.44 21.63
N GLY A 84 -6.83 -2.27 22.02
CA GLY A 84 -5.69 -2.92 21.35
C GLY A 84 -5.75 -4.45 21.40
N GLU A 85 -6.13 -5.04 22.53
CA GLU A 85 -6.34 -6.49 22.67
C GLU A 85 -7.41 -7.00 21.69
N ILE A 86 -8.56 -6.34 21.67
CA ILE A 86 -9.69 -6.69 20.79
C ILE A 86 -9.30 -6.49 19.32
N LEU A 87 -8.61 -5.40 19.00
CA LEU A 87 -8.14 -5.12 17.64
C LEU A 87 -7.15 -6.18 17.17
N GLN A 88 -6.19 -6.57 18.00
CA GLN A 88 -5.22 -7.60 17.66
C GLN A 88 -5.90 -8.95 17.43
N ALA A 89 -6.85 -9.33 18.29
CA ALA A 89 -7.64 -10.55 18.11
C ALA A 89 -8.51 -10.49 16.83
N TRP A 90 -9.05 -9.32 16.49
CA TRP A 90 -9.82 -9.13 15.26
C TRP A 90 -8.95 -9.22 14.00
N GLN A 91 -7.75 -8.65 14.02
CA GLN A 91 -6.80 -8.70 12.89
C GLN A 91 -6.14 -10.07 12.73
N ASN A 92 -5.84 -10.71 13.85
CA ASN A 92 -5.22 -12.03 13.91
C ASN A 92 -5.85 -12.85 15.03
N PRO A 93 -6.92 -13.61 14.72
CA PRO A 93 -7.64 -14.42 15.70
C PRO A 93 -6.76 -15.46 16.42
N GLU A 94 -5.70 -15.95 15.76
CA GLU A 94 -4.77 -16.91 16.33
C GLU A 94 -3.83 -16.29 17.37
N ALA A 95 -3.65 -14.96 17.36
CA ALA A 95 -2.81 -14.28 18.34
C ALA A 95 -3.44 -14.20 19.74
N GLN A 96 -4.77 -14.25 19.82
CA GLN A 96 -5.52 -14.22 21.08
C GLN A 96 -6.71 -15.20 21.06
N PRO A 97 -6.47 -16.52 21.01
CA PRO A 97 -7.51 -17.53 20.81
C PRO A 97 -8.48 -17.65 21.99
N ASN A 98 -8.13 -17.10 23.16
CA ASN A 98 -8.92 -17.17 24.38
C ASN A 98 -9.46 -15.79 24.80
N LEU A 99 -9.45 -14.79 23.91
CA LEU A 99 -10.02 -13.48 24.23
C LEU A 99 -11.54 -13.59 24.28
N GLU A 100 -12.10 -13.40 25.48
CA GLU A 100 -13.54 -13.27 25.63
C GLU A 100 -13.99 -11.85 25.29
N LEU A 101 -14.99 -11.76 24.40
CA LEU A 101 -15.61 -10.51 23.98
C LEU A 101 -17.10 -10.58 24.32
N THR A 102 -17.56 -9.65 25.16
CA THR A 102 -18.99 -9.52 25.46
C THR A 102 -19.75 -8.96 24.25
N GLN A 103 -21.06 -9.14 24.21
CA GLN A 103 -21.90 -8.54 23.16
C GLN A 103 -21.77 -7.01 23.14
N GLU A 104 -21.79 -6.38 24.32
CA GLU A 104 -21.62 -4.93 24.45
C GLU A 104 -20.26 -4.45 23.90
N GLU A 105 -19.18 -5.15 24.24
CA GLU A 105 -17.85 -4.82 23.69
C GLU A 105 -17.79 -5.01 22.18
N SER A 106 -18.44 -6.06 21.65
CA SER A 106 -18.51 -6.29 20.20
C SER A 106 -19.22 -5.16 19.47
N GLU A 107 -20.37 -4.72 19.97
CA GLU A 107 -21.14 -3.60 19.39
C GLU A 107 -20.36 -2.28 19.45
N LYS A 108 -19.77 -1.96 20.62
CA LYS A 108 -18.91 -0.76 20.77
C LYS A 108 -17.71 -0.82 19.85
N PHE A 109 -17.02 -1.96 19.78
CA PHE A 109 -15.84 -2.12 18.94
C PHE A 109 -16.18 -1.89 17.46
N ASN A 110 -17.30 -2.43 16.98
CA ASN A 110 -17.75 -2.21 15.61
C ASN A 110 -18.00 -0.73 15.31
N ASN A 111 -18.63 0.00 16.24
CA ASN A 111 -18.86 1.45 16.09
C ASN A 111 -17.53 2.22 16.02
N VAL A 112 -16.62 1.95 16.95
CA VAL A 112 -15.28 2.57 16.98
C VAL A 112 -14.52 2.31 15.68
N ILE A 113 -14.52 1.07 15.18
CA ILE A 113 -13.85 0.73 13.92
C ILE A 113 -14.46 1.48 12.74
N ASN A 114 -15.77 1.68 12.72
CA ASN A 114 -16.42 2.46 11.66
C ASN A 114 -16.05 3.94 11.71
N GLU A 115 -16.00 4.55 12.89
CA GLU A 115 -15.55 5.94 13.07
C GLU A 115 -14.06 6.10 12.67
N ILE A 116 -13.20 5.16 13.08
CA ILE A 116 -11.79 5.15 12.67
C ILE A 116 -11.65 5.06 11.14
N LYS A 117 -12.46 4.21 10.48
CA LYS A 117 -12.47 4.10 9.02
C LYS A 117 -12.88 5.41 8.35
N GLN A 118 -13.92 6.06 8.84
CA GLN A 118 -14.38 7.36 8.32
C GLN A 118 -13.29 8.42 8.49
N ASN A 119 -12.70 8.55 9.68
CA ASN A 119 -11.59 9.47 9.93
C ASN A 119 -10.41 9.21 8.98
N ARG A 120 -10.05 7.94 8.72
CA ARG A 120 -8.99 7.60 7.76
C ARG A 120 -9.34 8.01 6.34
N GLN A 121 -10.58 7.77 5.89
CA GLN A 121 -11.03 8.16 4.55
C GLN A 121 -10.98 9.68 4.37
N GLU A 122 -11.45 10.44 5.35
CA GLU A 122 -11.39 11.90 5.34
C GLU A 122 -9.94 12.40 5.34
N THR A 123 -9.08 11.81 6.17
CA THR A 123 -7.64 12.16 6.21
C THR A 123 -6.99 11.94 4.84
N LEU A 124 -7.26 10.80 4.18
CA LEU A 124 -6.73 10.51 2.85
C LEU A 124 -7.21 11.52 1.80
N ALA A 125 -8.48 11.92 1.85
CA ALA A 125 -9.01 12.95 0.95
C ALA A 125 -8.31 14.31 1.19
N ASN A 126 -8.12 14.70 2.45
CA ASN A 126 -7.45 15.94 2.81
C ASN A 126 -5.96 15.94 2.40
N MET A 127 -5.28 14.81 2.51
CA MET A 127 -3.90 14.65 2.04
C MET A 127 -3.80 14.84 0.52
N GLN A 128 -4.71 14.26 -0.26
CA GLN A 128 -4.75 14.46 -1.72
C GLN A 128 -5.04 15.93 -2.06
N GLN A 129 -5.95 16.57 -1.33
CA GLN A 129 -6.23 18.00 -1.51
C GLN A 129 -5.03 18.88 -1.17
N ALA A 130 -4.24 18.54 -0.14
CA ALA A 130 -3.02 19.26 0.21
C ALA A 130 -2.00 19.24 -0.94
N VAL A 131 -1.84 18.10 -1.62
CA VAL A 131 -0.99 18.01 -2.83
C VAL A 131 -1.49 18.93 -3.94
N VAL A 132 -2.79 18.86 -4.24
CA VAL A 132 -3.40 19.67 -5.31
C VAL A 132 -3.33 21.17 -4.99
N ALA A 133 -3.49 21.56 -3.73
CA ALA A 133 -3.42 22.94 -3.29
C ALA A 133 -2.03 23.58 -3.49
N GLU A 134 -0.96 22.79 -3.39
CA GLU A 134 0.41 23.23 -3.71
C GLU A 134 0.69 23.24 -5.22
N GLY A 135 -0.31 22.90 -6.06
CA GLY A 135 -0.21 22.93 -7.51
C GLY A 135 0.59 21.77 -8.08
N LEU A 136 0.48 20.59 -7.45
CA LEU A 136 0.95 19.31 -7.96
C LEU A 136 -0.23 18.38 -8.22
N GLU A 137 -0.10 17.50 -9.21
CA GLU A 137 -1.00 16.35 -9.31
C GLU A 137 -0.56 15.25 -8.33
N VAL A 138 -1.51 14.46 -7.82
CA VAL A 138 -1.23 13.37 -6.86
C VAL A 138 -0.25 12.35 -7.44
N GLU A 139 -0.41 11.96 -8.70
CA GLU A 139 0.52 11.03 -9.35
C GLU A 139 1.95 11.62 -9.45
N ARG A 140 2.06 12.93 -9.74
CA ARG A 140 3.37 13.60 -9.80
C ARG A 140 4.02 13.67 -8.43
N TYR A 141 3.26 13.93 -7.37
CA TYR A 141 3.75 13.87 -6.00
C TYR A 141 4.30 12.48 -5.65
N ASP A 142 3.58 11.40 -5.99
CA ASP A 142 4.02 10.02 -5.74
C ASP A 142 5.29 9.66 -6.53
N GLN A 143 5.41 10.13 -7.77
CA GLN A 143 6.63 9.98 -8.57
C GLN A 143 7.81 10.71 -7.93
N ILE A 144 7.63 11.98 -7.52
CA ILE A 144 8.68 12.76 -6.84
C ILE A 144 9.08 12.05 -5.54
N LEU A 145 8.12 11.55 -4.74
CA LEU A 145 8.39 10.81 -3.52
C LEU A 145 9.27 9.58 -3.79
N ALA A 146 8.98 8.81 -4.84
CA ALA A 146 9.77 7.64 -5.21
C ALA A 146 11.21 8.01 -5.59
N VAL A 147 11.40 9.06 -6.39
CA VAL A 147 12.73 9.52 -6.82
C VAL A 147 13.52 10.10 -5.65
N VAL A 148 12.92 10.97 -4.84
CA VAL A 148 13.56 11.58 -3.66
C VAL A 148 13.97 10.50 -2.66
N LYS A 149 13.23 9.39 -2.52
CA LYS A 149 13.63 8.28 -1.62
C LYS A 149 14.93 7.58 -2.04
N ASP A 150 15.27 7.59 -3.32
CA ASP A 150 16.41 6.84 -3.85
C ASP A 150 17.60 7.74 -4.23
N ASN A 151 17.39 9.05 -4.39
CA ASN A 151 18.43 10.02 -4.76
C ASN A 151 18.94 10.84 -3.57
N GLN A 152 20.22 10.71 -3.23
CA GLN A 152 20.81 11.39 -2.06
C GLN A 152 20.81 12.93 -2.17
N ASP A 153 21.14 13.50 -3.33
CA ASP A 153 21.23 14.96 -3.50
C ASP A 153 19.86 15.62 -3.34
N LEU A 154 18.81 15.00 -3.86
CA LEU A 154 17.43 15.45 -3.69
C LEU A 154 16.95 15.28 -2.25
N GLN A 155 17.39 14.25 -1.52
CA GLN A 155 17.09 14.14 -0.08
C GLN A 155 17.70 15.28 0.72
N GLU A 156 18.93 15.67 0.41
CA GLU A 156 19.61 16.77 1.10
C GLU A 156 18.87 18.09 0.86
N GLN A 157 18.56 18.40 -0.40
CA GLN A 157 17.76 19.59 -0.75
C GLN A 157 16.38 19.57 -0.09
N PHE A 158 15.68 18.43 -0.15
CA PHE A 158 14.38 18.28 0.49
C PHE A 158 14.46 18.51 2.01
N LYS A 159 15.48 17.94 2.69
CA LYS A 159 15.71 18.14 4.13
C LYS A 159 15.92 19.61 4.47
N GLU A 160 16.66 20.35 3.66
CA GLU A 160 16.84 21.80 3.84
C GLU A 160 15.51 22.56 3.70
N MET A 161 14.68 22.20 2.72
CA MET A 161 13.36 22.81 2.51
C MET A 161 12.38 22.51 3.66
N ILE A 162 12.46 21.35 4.30
CA ILE A 162 11.59 20.99 5.42
C ILE A 162 12.11 21.37 6.80
N GLY A 163 13.43 21.55 6.94
CA GLY A 163 14.09 21.97 8.17
C GLY A 163 14.06 23.47 8.43
N ASN A 164 13.78 24.28 7.39
CA ASN A 164 13.44 25.69 7.48
C ASN A 164 11.92 25.90 7.64
#